data_AF-A0A9D6PLA0-F1
#
_entry.id   AF-A0A9D6PLA0-F1
#
_cell.length_a   1.000
_cell.length_b   1.000
_cell.length_c   1.000
_cell.angle_alpha   90.00
_cell.angle_beta   90.00
_cell.angle_gamma   90.00
#
_symmetry.space_group_name_H-M   'P 1'
#
loop_
_entity.id
_entity.type
_entity.pdbx_description
1 polymer ?
#
loop_
_entity_poly.entity_id
_entity_poly.type
_entity_poly.pdbx_seq_one_letter_code
_entity_poly.pdbx_strand_id
1 'polypeptide(L)'
;MFFNFRFLKIALAAIFFCSLLLSEVSLAKPKDEKSFHELEEIRAEISLLNLLRGLYLSKDQAKKVIEIANRAQAFRDETKQLLERDYENVKEDFTGLRDSLFQPVGKEKPFQNKASVLNDRIKEAREVTQEKIAGLEDEARLVLSSAQLEIIDGFKPCLVPPKDLSNPVRVGQASAEGGKLEKLVELIHSTPETVWKERGDSLLAKVANHIEAESGEMTPDMKSDIKARLSKTAGKIRQASDVDFVLKKNTLESEMLLINPKKTLSHEHRKSGKIAQWLLSPTAFSVLPKWLESLDKQTPPDSTIEETPSNPSDESALAENGFACPQGTGVAAAEKGFQPSAS
;
A
#
# COMPACT_ATOMS: atom_id res chain seq x y z
N MET A 1 30.48 7.15 82.28
CA MET A 1 30.27 6.58 80.92
C MET A 1 28.92 7.10 80.42
N PHE A 2 28.85 8.39 80.02
CA PHE A 2 27.61 9.01 79.56
C PHE A 2 27.52 8.87 78.03
N PHE A 3 26.84 7.83 77.57
CA PHE A 3 26.56 7.65 76.15
C PHE A 3 25.57 8.74 75.69
N ASN A 4 26.00 9.52 74.69
CA ASN A 4 25.31 10.71 74.19
C ASN A 4 23.95 10.35 73.55
N PHE A 5 22.89 10.45 74.34
CA PHE A 5 21.49 10.30 73.91
C PHE A 5 21.08 11.21 72.73
N ARG A 6 21.84 12.28 72.45
CA ARG A 6 21.60 13.17 71.30
C ARG A 6 21.93 12.52 69.96
N PHE A 7 22.96 11.67 69.89
CA PHE A 7 23.33 11.02 68.63
C PHE A 7 22.32 9.94 68.20
N LEU A 8 21.73 9.23 69.16
CA LEU A 8 20.73 8.19 68.89
C LEU A 8 19.42 8.79 68.33
N LYS A 9 19.01 9.96 68.82
CA LYS A 9 17.80 10.65 68.33
C LYS A 9 17.98 11.19 66.91
N ILE A 10 19.16 11.69 66.57
CA ILE A 10 19.47 12.18 65.22
C ILE A 10 19.54 11.01 64.23
N ALA A 11 20.15 9.89 64.63
CA ALA A 11 20.20 8.68 63.80
C ALA A 11 18.81 8.10 63.51
N LEU A 12 17.93 8.03 64.53
CA LEU A 12 16.56 7.55 64.35
C LEU A 12 15.71 8.49 63.47
N ALA A 13 15.87 9.81 63.61
CA ALA A 13 15.19 10.77 62.76
C ALA A 13 15.65 10.69 61.29
N ALA A 14 16.95 10.48 61.05
CA ALA A 14 17.49 10.30 59.70
C ALA A 14 17.00 9.00 59.03
N ILE A 15 16.88 7.90 59.79
CA ILE A 15 16.33 6.64 59.27
C ILE A 15 14.84 6.80 58.93
N PHE A 16 14.07 7.49 59.77
CA PHE A 16 12.64 7.73 59.52
C PHE A 16 12.42 8.63 58.29
N PHE A 17 13.27 9.65 58.11
CA PHE A 17 13.24 10.54 56.94
C PHE A 17 13.69 9.83 55.65
N CYS A 18 14.69 8.95 55.73
CA CYS A 18 15.08 8.10 54.60
C CYS A 18 14.01 7.06 54.23
N SER A 19 13.28 6.50 55.20
CA SER A 19 12.17 5.58 54.90
C SER A 19 10.97 6.29 54.27
N LEU A 20 10.72 7.56 54.61
CA LEU A 20 9.64 8.35 54.00
C LEU A 20 9.98 8.77 52.56
N LEU A 21 11.24 9.08 52.26
CA LEU A 21 11.69 9.46 50.90
C LEU A 21 11.79 8.28 49.92
N LEU A 22 11.73 7.03 50.39
CA LEU A 22 11.70 5.83 49.54
C LEU A 22 10.27 5.38 49.14
N SER A 23 9.23 6.03 49.68
CA SER A 23 7.84 5.64 49.44
C SER A 23 7.21 6.24 48.18
N GLU A 24 7.87 7.19 47.51
CA GLU A 24 7.35 7.88 46.32
C GLU A 24 8.12 7.56 45.02
N VAL A 25 8.90 6.47 45.00
CA VAL A 25 9.20 5.83 43.72
C VAL A 25 7.91 5.14 43.27
N SER A 26 7.01 5.93 42.71
CA SER A 26 5.85 5.48 41.99
C SER A 26 6.35 4.51 40.94
N LEU A 27 6.18 3.22 41.24
CA LEU A 27 6.45 2.12 40.35
C LEU A 27 5.51 2.32 39.16
N ALA A 28 6.02 3.02 38.14
CA ALA A 28 5.31 3.21 36.89
C ALA A 28 4.94 1.80 36.40
N LYS A 29 3.65 1.46 36.55
CA LYS A 29 3.09 0.20 36.06
C LYS A 29 3.50 0.11 34.59
N PRO A 30 4.11 -1.00 34.14
CA PRO A 30 4.38 -1.17 32.72
C PRO A 30 3.05 -0.98 31.99
N LYS A 31 3.01 -0.02 31.05
CA LYS A 31 1.87 0.22 30.17
C LYS A 31 1.50 -1.12 29.54
N ASP A 32 0.25 -1.54 29.76
CA ASP A 32 -0.26 -2.85 29.36
C ASP A 32 -0.07 -3.04 27.84
N GLU A 33 0.52 -4.16 27.43
CA GLU A 33 0.82 -4.49 26.03
C GLU A 33 -0.44 -4.46 25.16
N LYS A 34 -1.60 -4.71 25.79
CA LYS A 34 -2.93 -4.58 25.18
C LYS A 34 -3.25 -3.16 24.69
N SER A 35 -2.86 -2.12 25.43
CA SER A 35 -3.16 -0.73 25.07
C SER A 35 -2.42 -0.27 23.82
N PHE A 36 -1.27 -0.88 23.49
CA PHE A 36 -0.54 -0.57 22.26
C PHE A 36 -1.15 -1.25 21.04
N HIS A 37 -1.64 -2.48 21.20
CA HIS A 37 -2.34 -3.20 20.13
C HIS A 37 -3.64 -2.48 19.71
N GLU A 38 -4.44 -2.03 20.68
CA GLU A 38 -5.66 -1.25 20.43
C GLU A 38 -5.35 0.05 19.67
N LEU A 39 -4.23 0.72 19.97
CA LEU A 39 -3.83 1.94 19.28
C LEU A 39 -3.48 1.68 17.81
N GLU A 40 -2.77 0.58 17.52
CA GLU A 40 -2.44 0.21 16.14
C GLU A 40 -3.68 -0.23 15.35
N GLU A 41 -4.64 -0.90 15.98
CA GLU A 41 -5.94 -1.21 15.38
C GLU A 41 -6.69 0.07 14.99
N ILE A 42 -6.83 1.02 15.93
CA ILE A 42 -7.48 2.32 15.67
C ILE A 42 -6.77 3.07 14.53
N ARG A 43 -5.44 3.06 14.50
CA ARG A 43 -4.66 3.71 13.44
C ARG A 43 -4.91 3.06 12.07
N ALA A 44 -4.99 1.73 12.03
CA ALA A 44 -5.30 0.98 10.83
C ALA A 44 -6.74 1.30 10.35
N GLU A 45 -7.71 1.35 11.28
CA GLU A 45 -9.10 1.71 10.97
C GLU A 45 -9.19 3.13 10.38
N ILE A 46 -8.56 4.11 11.02
CA ILE A 46 -8.55 5.51 10.53
C ILE A 46 -7.93 5.58 9.13
N SER A 47 -6.80 4.91 8.92
CA SER A 47 -6.13 4.87 7.62
C SER A 47 -7.03 4.26 6.55
N LEU A 48 -7.69 3.15 6.85
CA LEU A 48 -8.62 2.51 5.93
C LEU A 48 -9.84 3.40 5.65
N LEU A 49 -10.43 4.03 6.66
CA LEU A 49 -11.56 4.94 6.48
C LEU A 49 -11.19 6.14 5.59
N ASN A 50 -9.97 6.66 5.71
CA ASN A 50 -9.46 7.70 4.82
C ASN A 50 -9.38 7.23 3.36
N LEU A 51 -8.91 6.00 3.13
CA LEU A 51 -8.92 5.39 1.79
C LEU A 51 -10.35 5.21 1.25
N LEU A 52 -11.26 4.65 2.06
CA LEU A 52 -12.64 4.37 1.65
C LEU A 52 -13.40 5.65 1.26
N ARG A 53 -13.16 6.75 1.98
CA ARG A 53 -13.69 8.08 1.61
C ARG A 53 -13.18 8.57 0.26
N GLY A 54 -11.91 8.34 -0.06
CA GLY A 54 -11.32 8.71 -1.35
C GLY A 54 -11.74 7.80 -2.50
N LEU A 55 -12.20 6.57 -2.22
CA LEU A 55 -12.58 5.60 -3.25
C LEU A 55 -13.97 5.80 -3.84
N TYR A 56 -14.88 6.49 -3.11
CA TYR A 56 -16.26 6.72 -3.53
C TYR A 56 -16.94 5.44 -4.05
N LEU A 57 -16.82 4.32 -3.32
CA LEU A 57 -17.42 3.05 -3.75
C LEU A 57 -18.95 3.17 -3.82
N SER A 58 -19.55 2.63 -4.88
CA SER A 58 -21.00 2.44 -4.91
C SER A 58 -21.41 1.37 -3.87
N LYS A 59 -22.69 1.36 -3.46
CA LYS A 59 -23.20 0.34 -2.53
C LYS A 59 -22.98 -1.08 -3.05
N ASP A 60 -23.10 -1.29 -4.36
CA ASP A 60 -22.88 -2.61 -4.97
C ASP A 60 -21.41 -2.99 -5.01
N GLN A 61 -20.51 -2.03 -5.29
CA GLN A 61 -19.07 -2.26 -5.17
C GLN A 61 -18.70 -2.60 -3.73
N ALA A 62 -19.20 -1.84 -2.76
CA ALA A 62 -18.96 -2.06 -1.34
C ALA A 62 -19.40 -3.47 -0.88
N LYS A 63 -20.60 -3.90 -1.26
CA LYS A 63 -21.11 -5.26 -0.97
C LYS A 63 -20.20 -6.35 -1.55
N LYS A 64 -19.76 -6.21 -2.80
CA LYS A 64 -18.85 -7.16 -3.44
C LYS A 64 -17.49 -7.19 -2.73
N VAL A 65 -16.92 -6.03 -2.40
CA VAL A 65 -15.65 -5.97 -1.66
C VAL A 65 -15.77 -6.60 -0.27
N ILE A 66 -16.89 -6.39 0.44
CA ILE A 66 -17.18 -7.05 1.73
C ILE A 66 -17.19 -8.58 1.57
N GLU A 67 -17.85 -9.11 0.55
CA GLU A 67 -17.90 -10.55 0.30
C GLU A 67 -16.49 -11.13 0.07
N ILE A 68 -15.66 -10.43 -0.71
CA ILE A 68 -14.28 -10.82 -0.97
C ILE A 68 -13.44 -10.73 0.33
N ALA A 69 -13.61 -9.66 1.13
CA ALA A 69 -12.94 -9.50 2.41
C ALA A 69 -13.31 -10.59 3.42
N ASN A 70 -14.58 -11.01 3.45
CA ASN A 70 -15.05 -12.13 4.28
C ASN A 70 -14.36 -13.45 3.89
N ARG A 71 -14.25 -13.73 2.59
CA ARG A 71 -13.51 -14.92 2.10
C ARG A 71 -12.02 -14.85 2.47
N ALA A 72 -11.41 -13.68 2.35
CA ALA A 72 -10.01 -13.48 2.77
C ALA A 72 -9.84 -13.70 4.28
N GLN A 73 -10.79 -13.23 5.10
CA GLN A 73 -10.77 -13.48 6.54
C GLN A 73 -10.94 -14.97 6.86
N ALA A 74 -11.84 -15.68 6.17
CA ALA A 74 -12.01 -17.12 6.34
C ALA A 74 -10.71 -17.91 6.09
N PHE A 75 -9.92 -17.55 5.08
CA PHE A 75 -8.61 -18.17 4.84
C PHE A 75 -7.58 -17.88 5.94
N ARG A 76 -7.66 -16.71 6.59
CA ARG A 76 -6.81 -16.40 7.75
C ARG A 76 -7.25 -17.18 8.97
N ASP A 77 -8.55 -17.30 9.20
CA ASP A 77 -9.11 -18.04 10.33
C ASP A 77 -8.82 -19.54 10.21
N GLU A 78 -8.89 -20.12 9.00
CA GLU A 78 -8.48 -21.50 8.70
C GLU A 78 -7.01 -21.74 9.12
N THR A 79 -6.10 -20.87 8.68
CA THR A 79 -4.68 -20.97 9.03
C THR A 79 -4.43 -20.70 10.50
N LYS A 80 -5.14 -19.74 11.11
CA LYS A 80 -5.07 -19.49 12.55
C LYS A 80 -5.47 -20.73 13.34
N GLN A 81 -6.58 -21.38 13.00
CA GLN A 81 -7.03 -22.61 13.65
C GLN A 81 -6.02 -23.76 13.48
N LEU A 82 -5.41 -23.88 12.30
CA LEU A 82 -4.36 -24.86 12.06
C LEU A 82 -3.16 -24.63 12.97
N LEU A 83 -2.73 -23.37 13.13
CA LEU A 83 -1.61 -23.00 13.99
C LEU A 83 -1.95 -23.08 15.49
N GLU A 84 -3.20 -22.77 15.87
CA GLU A 84 -3.67 -22.89 17.26
C GLU A 84 -3.65 -24.34 17.76
N ARG A 85 -3.95 -25.31 16.89
CA ARG A 85 -3.86 -26.74 17.23
C ARG A 85 -2.47 -27.16 17.67
N ASP A 86 -1.44 -26.57 17.08
CA ASP A 86 -0.04 -26.86 17.38
C ASP A 86 0.58 -25.85 18.37
N TYR A 87 -0.19 -24.89 18.88
CA TYR A 87 0.34 -23.75 19.62
C TYR A 87 1.18 -24.17 20.83
N GLU A 88 0.67 -25.08 21.67
CA GLU A 88 1.40 -25.54 22.86
C GLU A 88 2.69 -26.30 22.47
N ASN A 89 2.64 -27.13 21.43
CA ASN A 89 3.82 -27.84 20.94
C ASN A 89 4.88 -26.88 20.38
N VAL A 90 4.46 -25.88 19.59
CA VAL A 90 5.34 -24.84 19.04
C VAL A 90 5.96 -24.02 20.16
N LYS A 91 5.15 -23.61 21.13
CA LYS A 91 5.59 -22.83 22.29
C LYS A 91 6.60 -23.63 23.12
N GLU A 92 6.34 -24.91 23.36
CA GLU A 92 7.26 -25.79 24.09
C GLU A 92 8.59 -25.94 23.34
N ASP A 93 8.57 -26.30 22.06
CA ASP A 93 9.78 -26.51 21.26
C ASP A 93 10.59 -25.22 21.07
N PHE A 94 9.93 -24.07 20.87
CA PHE A 94 10.60 -22.77 20.76
C PHE A 94 11.15 -22.30 22.11
N THR A 95 10.45 -22.57 23.20
CA THR A 95 10.96 -22.30 24.56
C THR A 95 12.16 -23.18 24.87
N GLY A 96 12.09 -24.47 24.54
CA GLY A 96 13.21 -25.41 24.69
C GLY A 96 14.41 -24.99 23.85
N LEU A 97 14.20 -24.53 22.61
CA LEU A 97 15.26 -23.95 21.80
C LEU A 97 15.85 -22.71 22.48
N ARG A 98 15.02 -21.73 22.84
CA ARG A 98 15.47 -20.50 23.54
C ARG A 98 16.30 -20.83 24.77
N ASP A 99 15.84 -21.75 25.60
CA ASP A 99 16.48 -22.11 26.85
C ASP A 99 17.80 -22.87 26.60
N SER A 100 17.86 -23.69 25.54
CA SER A 100 19.09 -24.37 25.11
C SER A 100 20.16 -23.42 24.60
N LEU A 101 19.78 -22.24 24.05
CA LEU A 101 20.73 -21.22 23.60
C LEU A 101 21.47 -20.53 24.76
N PHE A 102 21.00 -20.67 26.00
CA PHE A 102 21.74 -20.24 27.20
C PHE A 102 22.73 -21.29 27.72
N GLN A 103 22.78 -22.48 27.11
CA GLN A 103 23.67 -23.58 27.50
C GLN A 103 24.93 -23.61 26.62
N PRO A 104 25.96 -24.43 26.98
CA PRO A 104 27.13 -24.60 26.13
C PRO A 104 26.80 -25.08 24.71
N VAL A 105 27.57 -24.60 23.75
CA VAL A 105 27.42 -24.88 22.30
C VAL A 105 27.32 -26.38 22.03
N GLY A 106 26.31 -26.77 21.24
CA GLY A 106 26.03 -28.14 20.82
C GLY A 106 24.83 -28.79 21.52
N LYS A 107 24.30 -28.19 22.59
CA LYS A 107 23.10 -28.65 23.33
C LYS A 107 21.78 -28.31 22.62
N GLU A 108 21.82 -27.35 21.70
CA GLU A 108 20.68 -26.82 20.96
C GLU A 108 20.23 -27.69 19.78
N LYS A 109 21.09 -28.57 19.26
CA LYS A 109 20.84 -29.34 18.03
C LYS A 109 19.50 -30.10 18.00
N PRO A 110 19.06 -30.79 19.08
CA PRO A 110 17.77 -31.47 19.09
C PRO A 110 16.57 -30.52 18.98
N PHE A 111 16.68 -29.32 19.57
CA PHE A 111 15.63 -28.30 19.54
C PHE A 111 15.63 -27.49 18.24
N GLN A 112 16.80 -27.28 17.63
CA GLN A 112 16.93 -26.62 16.33
C GLN A 112 16.18 -27.36 15.23
N ASN A 113 16.35 -28.69 15.14
CA ASN A 113 15.68 -29.48 14.09
C ASN A 113 14.15 -29.41 14.23
N LYS A 114 13.63 -29.53 15.44
CA LYS A 114 12.19 -29.41 15.71
C LYS A 114 11.66 -28.02 15.40
N ALA A 115 12.35 -26.99 15.88
CA ALA A 115 11.97 -25.60 15.64
C ALA A 115 12.01 -25.23 14.15
N SER A 116 12.99 -25.76 13.39
CA SER A 116 13.07 -25.58 11.94
C SER A 116 11.85 -26.17 11.24
N VAL A 117 11.52 -27.43 11.51
CA VAL A 117 10.35 -28.11 10.89
C VAL A 117 9.05 -27.36 11.21
N LEU A 118 8.87 -26.91 12.45
CA LEU A 118 7.70 -26.14 12.85
C LEU A 118 7.66 -24.76 12.18
N ASN A 119 8.80 -24.07 12.10
CA ASN A 119 8.89 -22.79 11.41
C ASN A 119 8.57 -22.93 9.91
N ASP A 120 9.08 -23.97 9.25
CA ASP A 120 8.80 -24.26 7.85
C ASP A 120 7.32 -24.53 7.62
N ARG A 121 6.68 -25.31 8.50
CA ARG A 121 5.23 -25.57 8.45
C ARG A 121 4.40 -24.31 8.68
N ILE A 122 4.79 -23.45 9.62
CA ILE A 122 4.13 -22.14 9.85
C ILE A 122 4.26 -21.26 8.60
N LYS A 123 5.44 -21.24 8.00
CA LYS A 123 5.74 -20.47 6.80
C LYS A 123 4.89 -20.95 5.62
N GLU A 124 4.88 -22.26 5.36
CA GLU A 124 4.09 -22.88 4.30
C GLU A 124 2.59 -22.56 4.45
N ALA A 125 2.04 -22.72 5.66
CA ALA A 125 0.63 -22.40 5.91
C ALA A 125 0.30 -20.92 5.62
N ARG A 126 1.22 -20.00 5.96
CA ARG A 126 1.07 -18.57 5.65
C ARG A 126 1.18 -18.29 4.15
N GLU A 127 2.11 -18.96 3.47
CA GLU A 127 2.31 -18.81 2.02
C GLU A 127 1.07 -19.28 1.24
N VAL A 128 0.50 -20.43 1.60
CA VAL A 128 -0.76 -20.93 1.02
C VAL A 128 -1.91 -19.95 1.24
N THR A 129 -2.07 -19.41 2.44
CA THR A 129 -3.09 -18.37 2.70
C THR A 129 -2.86 -17.13 1.86
N GLN A 130 -1.60 -16.71 1.73
CA GLN A 130 -1.24 -15.51 0.99
C GLN A 130 -1.53 -15.67 -0.51
N GLU A 131 -1.28 -16.85 -1.07
CA GLU A 131 -1.62 -17.17 -2.46
C GLU A 131 -3.15 -17.16 -2.68
N LYS A 132 -3.92 -17.77 -1.78
CA LYS A 132 -5.40 -17.70 -1.83
C LYS A 132 -5.90 -16.25 -1.79
N ILE A 133 -5.32 -15.41 -0.93
CA ILE A 133 -5.65 -13.97 -0.85
C ILE A 133 -5.23 -13.22 -2.11
N ALA A 134 -4.10 -13.57 -2.73
CA ALA A 134 -3.67 -12.97 -3.99
C ALA A 134 -4.66 -13.27 -5.13
N GLY A 135 -5.28 -14.46 -5.13
CA GLY A 135 -6.39 -14.77 -6.04
C GLY A 135 -7.62 -13.88 -5.79
N LEU A 136 -8.00 -13.68 -4.52
CA LEU A 136 -9.10 -12.77 -4.15
C LEU A 136 -8.82 -11.30 -4.51
N GLU A 137 -7.55 -10.89 -4.53
CA GLU A 137 -7.17 -9.55 -4.99
C GLU A 137 -7.47 -9.34 -6.48
N ASP A 138 -7.30 -10.37 -7.33
CA ASP A 138 -7.67 -10.27 -8.73
C ASP A 138 -9.18 -10.12 -8.90
N GLU A 139 -9.97 -10.82 -8.08
CA GLU A 139 -11.43 -10.64 -8.04
C GLU A 139 -11.80 -9.20 -7.62
N ALA A 140 -11.17 -8.68 -6.56
CA ALA A 140 -11.42 -7.33 -6.09
C ALA A 140 -11.04 -6.27 -7.12
N ARG A 141 -9.98 -6.51 -7.90
CA ARG A 141 -9.57 -5.63 -9.00
C ARG A 141 -10.65 -5.50 -10.08
N LEU A 142 -11.42 -6.55 -10.35
CA LEU A 142 -12.53 -6.53 -11.32
C LEU A 142 -13.75 -5.76 -10.83
N VAL A 143 -13.88 -5.56 -9.52
CA VAL A 143 -14.98 -4.78 -8.91
C VAL A 143 -14.70 -3.26 -8.99
N LEU A 144 -13.43 -2.87 -9.00
CA LEU A 144 -12.99 -1.48 -8.94
C LEU A 144 -12.77 -0.88 -10.33
N SER A 145 -12.99 0.43 -10.46
CA SER A 145 -12.64 1.16 -11.68
C SER A 145 -11.14 1.41 -11.78
N SER A 146 -10.64 1.69 -12.99
CA SER A 146 -9.23 2.07 -13.19
C SER A 146 -8.82 3.25 -12.31
N ALA A 147 -9.66 4.28 -12.18
CA ALA A 147 -9.40 5.44 -11.33
C ALA A 147 -9.29 5.05 -9.84
N GLN A 148 -10.14 4.15 -9.36
CA GLN A 148 -10.07 3.64 -7.97
C GLN A 148 -8.80 2.82 -7.72
N LEU A 149 -8.36 2.05 -8.72
CA LEU A 149 -7.10 1.29 -8.64
C LEU A 149 -5.89 2.22 -8.53
N GLU A 150 -5.85 3.32 -9.29
CA GLU A 150 -4.80 4.34 -9.17
C GLU A 150 -4.80 5.01 -7.79
N ILE A 151 -5.98 5.29 -7.22
CA ILE A 151 -6.08 5.83 -5.85
C ILE A 151 -5.47 4.86 -4.84
N ILE A 152 -5.76 3.56 -4.93
CA ILE A 152 -5.18 2.53 -4.04
C ILE A 152 -3.67 2.44 -4.23
N ASP A 153 -3.19 2.54 -5.48
CA ASP A 153 -1.76 2.46 -5.76
C ASP A 153 -0.99 3.69 -5.26
N GLY A 154 -1.60 4.87 -5.33
CA GLY A 154 -1.04 6.11 -4.78
C GLY A 154 -1.23 6.30 -3.27
N PHE A 155 -2.07 5.49 -2.62
CA PHE A 155 -2.47 5.70 -1.23
C PHE A 155 -1.29 5.60 -0.26
N LYS A 156 -1.16 6.62 0.60
CA LYS A 156 -0.22 6.65 1.72
C LYS A 156 -1.01 6.71 3.03
N PRO A 157 -0.88 5.71 3.92
CA PRO A 157 -1.63 5.70 5.18
C PRO A 157 -1.29 6.93 6.02
N CYS A 158 -2.35 7.63 6.44
CA CYS A 158 -2.27 8.85 7.22
C CYS A 158 -3.32 8.83 8.34
N LEU A 159 -2.92 9.32 9.52
CA LEU A 159 -3.83 9.49 10.66
C LEU A 159 -4.68 10.76 10.50
N VAL A 160 -4.04 11.84 10.06
CA VAL A 160 -4.69 13.12 9.78
C VAL A 160 -4.76 13.29 8.27
N PRO A 161 -5.96 13.35 7.67
CA PRO A 161 -6.08 13.57 6.24
C PRO A 161 -5.54 14.97 5.87
N PRO A 162 -4.94 15.14 4.68
CA PRO A 162 -4.58 16.46 4.17
C PRO A 162 -5.84 17.35 4.07
N LYS A 163 -5.68 18.66 4.30
CA LYS A 163 -6.82 19.60 4.40
C LYS A 163 -7.68 19.69 3.14
N ASP A 164 -7.11 19.38 1.97
CA ASP A 164 -7.80 19.37 0.68
C ASP A 164 -8.07 17.93 0.22
N LEU A 165 -9.18 17.35 0.68
CA LEU A 165 -9.71 16.09 0.14
C LEU A 165 -10.58 16.30 -1.11
N SER A 166 -11.08 17.51 -1.31
CA SER A 166 -11.97 17.92 -2.42
C SER A 166 -11.22 18.20 -3.72
N ASN A 167 -9.90 18.39 -3.68
CA ASN A 167 -9.03 18.31 -4.84
C ASN A 167 -8.30 16.98 -4.80
N PRO A 168 -8.89 15.89 -5.34
CA PRO A 168 -8.06 14.73 -5.64
C PRO A 168 -6.98 15.25 -6.58
N VAL A 169 -5.72 15.23 -6.15
CA VAL A 169 -4.58 15.50 -7.04
C VAL A 169 -4.85 14.67 -8.29
N ARG A 170 -5.17 15.39 -9.36
CA ARG A 170 -5.92 14.91 -10.52
C ARG A 170 -5.39 13.56 -10.97
N VAL A 171 -6.18 12.50 -10.73
CA VAL A 171 -6.00 11.22 -11.40
C VAL A 171 -6.14 11.50 -12.90
N GLY A 172 -5.02 11.51 -13.63
CA GLY A 172 -4.94 11.90 -15.04
C GLY A 172 -4.16 13.18 -15.33
N GLN A 173 -3.61 13.88 -14.32
CA GLN A 173 -2.51 14.81 -14.54
C GLN A 173 -1.26 14.26 -13.89
N ALA A 174 -0.19 14.17 -14.69
CA ALA A 174 1.15 13.82 -14.22
C ALA A 174 1.42 14.53 -12.90
N SER A 175 1.78 13.74 -11.89
CA SER A 175 2.13 14.23 -10.55
C SER A 175 3.02 15.45 -10.69
N ALA A 176 2.50 16.63 -10.35
CA ALA A 176 3.24 17.89 -10.48
C ALA A 176 4.46 17.98 -9.54
N GLU A 177 4.62 17.00 -8.65
CA GLU A 177 5.83 16.76 -7.89
C GLU A 177 6.57 15.58 -8.51
N GLY A 178 7.70 15.87 -9.15
CA GLY A 178 8.38 14.89 -9.95
C GLY A 178 8.84 13.68 -9.16
N GLY A 179 8.35 12.51 -9.60
CA GLY A 179 8.59 11.23 -8.94
C GLY A 179 10.08 10.88 -8.86
N LYS A 180 10.44 9.87 -8.06
CA LYS A 180 11.83 9.37 -8.00
C LYS A 180 12.35 8.98 -9.39
N LEU A 181 11.48 8.43 -10.25
CA LEU A 181 11.79 8.07 -11.63
C LEU A 181 12.00 9.29 -12.53
N GLU A 182 11.19 10.33 -12.37
CA GLU A 182 11.36 11.58 -13.10
C GLU A 182 12.74 12.19 -12.82
N LYS A 183 13.12 12.26 -11.54
CA LYS A 183 14.46 12.71 -11.13
C LYS A 183 15.58 11.85 -11.68
N LEU A 184 15.34 10.54 -11.81
CA LEU A 184 16.31 9.61 -12.38
C LEU A 184 16.45 9.82 -13.90
N VAL A 185 15.35 9.99 -14.62
CA VAL A 185 15.34 10.23 -16.07
C VAL A 185 15.99 11.58 -16.39
N GLU A 186 15.70 12.62 -15.60
CA GLU A 186 16.40 13.91 -15.66
C GLU A 186 17.89 13.78 -15.39
N LEU A 187 18.28 13.07 -14.32
CA LEU A 187 19.69 12.85 -13.98
C LEU A 187 20.43 12.15 -15.12
N ILE A 188 19.84 11.14 -15.77
CA ILE A 188 20.44 10.42 -16.88
C ILE A 188 20.65 11.34 -18.09
N HIS A 189 19.67 12.18 -18.40
CA HIS A 189 19.72 13.13 -19.52
C HIS A 189 20.75 14.25 -19.27
N SER A 190 20.72 14.85 -18.08
CA SER A 190 21.57 16.00 -17.74
C SER A 190 23.02 15.65 -17.44
N THR A 191 23.37 14.37 -17.29
CA THR A 191 24.74 13.94 -16.96
C THR A 191 25.67 14.11 -18.17
N PRO A 192 26.83 14.78 -18.04
CA PRO A 192 27.81 14.89 -19.11
C PRO A 192 28.31 13.52 -19.61
N GLU A 193 28.63 13.42 -20.91
CA GLU A 193 29.03 12.15 -21.55
C GLU A 193 30.27 11.51 -20.92
N THR A 194 31.23 12.32 -20.47
CA THR A 194 32.43 11.85 -19.76
C THR A 194 32.08 11.16 -18.45
N VAL A 195 31.22 11.78 -17.64
CA VAL A 195 30.76 11.25 -16.35
C VAL A 195 29.88 10.02 -16.55
N TRP A 196 29.04 10.01 -17.58
CA TRP A 196 28.18 8.87 -17.90
C TRP A 196 28.98 7.64 -18.30
N LYS A 197 30.01 7.79 -19.14
CA LYS A 197 30.89 6.66 -19.52
C LYS A 197 31.62 6.04 -18.34
N GLU A 198 32.00 6.84 -17.35
CA GLU A 198 32.70 6.35 -16.16
C GLU A 198 31.75 5.73 -15.12
N ARG A 199 30.55 6.30 -14.95
CA ARG A 199 29.69 6.03 -13.77
C ARG A 199 28.28 5.56 -14.09
N GLY A 200 27.86 5.61 -15.35
CA GLY A 200 26.50 5.25 -15.79
C GLY A 200 26.15 3.81 -15.41
N ASP A 201 27.05 2.86 -15.66
CA ASP A 201 26.85 1.46 -15.28
C ASP A 201 26.70 1.24 -13.77
N SER A 202 27.44 2.02 -12.96
CA SER A 202 27.32 1.98 -11.49
C SER A 202 25.98 2.54 -11.03
N LEU A 203 25.51 3.63 -11.64
CA LEU A 203 24.21 4.22 -11.36
C LEU A 203 23.08 3.22 -11.69
N LEU A 204 23.11 2.62 -12.87
CA LEU A 204 22.11 1.63 -13.29
C LEU A 204 22.15 0.37 -12.42
N ALA A 205 23.33 -0.06 -11.98
CA ALA A 205 23.46 -1.16 -11.03
C ALA A 205 22.84 -0.84 -9.66
N LYS A 206 23.01 0.39 -9.16
CA LYS A 206 22.36 0.84 -7.91
C LYS A 206 20.84 0.87 -8.05
N VAL A 207 20.32 1.31 -9.20
CA VAL A 207 18.88 1.29 -9.49
C VAL A 207 18.36 -0.15 -9.52
N ALA A 208 19.05 -1.07 -10.21
CA ALA A 208 18.68 -2.48 -10.23
C ALA A 208 18.65 -3.11 -8.82
N ASN A 209 19.66 -2.82 -7.99
CA ASN A 209 19.71 -3.28 -6.60
C ASN A 209 18.57 -2.69 -5.75
N HIS A 210 18.16 -1.45 -6.01
CA HIS A 210 17.04 -0.83 -5.30
C HIS A 210 15.71 -1.50 -5.68
N ILE A 211 15.53 -1.81 -6.96
CA ILE A 211 14.35 -2.53 -7.45
C ILE A 211 14.30 -3.94 -6.86
N GLU A 212 15.44 -4.63 -6.75
CA GLU A 212 15.56 -5.91 -6.05
C GLU A 212 15.18 -5.79 -4.56
N ALA A 213 15.65 -4.76 -3.87
CA ALA A 213 15.28 -4.52 -2.47
C ALA A 213 13.77 -4.27 -2.29
N GLU A 214 13.11 -3.58 -3.23
CA GLU A 214 11.66 -3.31 -3.17
C GLU A 214 10.81 -4.49 -3.66
N SER A 215 11.28 -5.25 -4.65
CA SER A 215 10.52 -6.34 -5.29
C SER A 215 10.77 -7.72 -4.67
N GLY A 216 11.88 -7.89 -3.93
CA GLY A 216 12.36 -9.17 -3.41
C GLY A 216 13.58 -9.70 -4.17
N GLU A 217 14.21 -10.73 -3.60
CA GLU A 217 15.41 -11.37 -4.14
C GLU A 217 15.19 -11.84 -5.59
N MET A 218 16.11 -11.47 -6.48
CA MET A 218 16.04 -11.78 -7.89
C MET A 218 17.08 -12.82 -8.27
N THR A 219 16.74 -13.69 -9.23
CA THR A 219 17.75 -14.59 -9.79
C THR A 219 18.82 -13.78 -10.56
N PRO A 220 20.04 -14.29 -10.69
CA PRO A 220 21.10 -13.62 -11.45
C PRO A 220 20.69 -13.24 -12.88
N ASP A 221 19.91 -14.11 -13.53
CA ASP A 221 19.42 -13.90 -14.89
C ASP A 221 18.41 -12.75 -14.96
N MET A 222 17.49 -12.67 -13.99
CA MET A 222 16.53 -11.57 -13.88
C MET A 222 17.23 -10.23 -13.66
N LYS A 223 18.24 -10.22 -12.78
CA LYS A 223 19.03 -9.02 -12.50
C LYS A 223 19.80 -8.55 -13.74
N SER A 224 20.33 -9.49 -14.53
CA SER A 224 20.99 -9.21 -15.80
C SER A 224 20.02 -8.62 -16.83
N ASP A 225 18.82 -9.21 -17.00
CA ASP A 225 17.79 -8.71 -17.92
C ASP A 225 17.32 -7.29 -17.53
N ILE A 226 17.08 -7.05 -16.24
CA ILE A 226 16.73 -5.71 -15.73
C ILE A 226 17.82 -4.70 -16.04
N LYS A 227 19.09 -5.05 -15.78
CA LYS A 227 20.22 -4.17 -16.07
C LYS A 227 20.32 -3.86 -17.58
N ALA A 228 20.17 -4.87 -18.44
CA ALA A 228 20.22 -4.69 -19.90
C ALA A 228 19.12 -3.75 -20.40
N ARG A 229 17.90 -3.90 -19.87
CA ARG A 229 16.77 -3.01 -20.21
C ARG A 229 16.98 -1.59 -19.71
N LEU A 230 17.45 -1.42 -18.48
CA LEU A 230 17.81 -0.12 -17.91
C LEU A 230 18.87 0.57 -18.76
N SER A 231 19.92 -0.14 -19.19
CA SER A 231 20.95 0.40 -20.09
C SER A 231 20.37 0.81 -21.44
N LYS A 232 19.47 0.02 -22.02
CA LYS A 232 18.79 0.34 -23.29
C LYS A 232 17.95 1.62 -23.17
N THR A 233 17.13 1.72 -22.13
CA THR A 233 16.28 2.90 -21.90
C THR A 233 17.12 4.13 -21.59
N ALA A 234 18.18 4.00 -20.79
CA ALA A 234 19.12 5.10 -20.54
C ALA A 234 19.81 5.59 -21.82
N GLY A 235 20.18 4.66 -22.72
CA GLY A 235 20.69 5.02 -24.05
C GLY A 235 19.71 5.86 -24.87
N LYS A 236 18.41 5.47 -24.89
CA LYS A 236 17.36 6.26 -25.55
C LYS A 236 17.21 7.65 -24.94
N ILE A 237 17.21 7.75 -23.61
CA ILE A 237 17.11 9.02 -22.89
C ILE A 237 18.25 9.96 -23.31
N ARG A 238 19.49 9.47 -23.34
CA ARG A 238 20.67 10.28 -23.69
C ARG A 238 20.74 10.68 -25.16
N GLN A 239 20.14 9.90 -26.06
CA GLN A 239 20.06 10.21 -27.49
C GLN A 239 18.94 11.21 -27.80
N ALA A 240 18.03 11.46 -26.86
CA ALA A 240 16.95 12.41 -27.05
C ALA A 240 17.50 13.85 -27.01
N SER A 241 17.13 14.65 -28.00
CA SER A 241 17.36 16.09 -27.97
C SER A 241 16.63 16.73 -26.78
N ASP A 242 17.04 17.90 -26.31
CA ASP A 242 16.38 18.58 -25.18
C ASP A 242 14.87 18.78 -25.42
N VAL A 243 14.50 19.09 -26.66
CA VAL A 243 13.11 19.27 -27.08
C VAL A 243 12.36 17.93 -27.11
N ASP A 244 12.96 16.88 -27.67
CA ASP A 244 12.40 15.53 -27.67
C ASP A 244 12.24 14.96 -26.27
N PHE A 245 13.21 15.24 -25.40
CA PHE A 245 13.24 14.76 -24.03
C PHE A 245 12.07 15.32 -23.24
N VAL A 246 11.84 16.64 -23.30
CA VAL A 246 10.70 17.28 -22.63
C VAL A 246 9.36 16.71 -23.12
N LEU A 247 9.23 16.46 -24.43
CA LEU A 247 7.99 15.92 -25.02
C LEU A 247 7.78 14.43 -24.69
N LYS A 248 8.85 13.64 -24.61
CA LYS A 248 8.79 12.18 -24.39
C LYS A 248 9.03 11.78 -22.94
N LYS A 249 9.22 12.74 -22.04
CA LYS A 249 9.59 12.53 -20.63
C LYS A 249 8.70 11.49 -19.94
N ASN A 250 7.38 11.67 -20.00
CA ASN A 250 6.41 10.74 -19.40
C ASN A 250 6.47 9.33 -20.02
N THR A 251 6.73 9.24 -21.32
CA THR A 251 6.86 7.95 -22.03
C THR A 251 8.15 7.23 -21.63
N LEU A 252 9.26 7.97 -21.49
CA LEU A 252 10.56 7.44 -21.08
C LEU A 252 10.54 6.97 -19.61
N GLU A 253 9.83 7.69 -18.74
CA GLU A 253 9.55 7.26 -17.37
C GLU A 253 8.73 5.97 -17.34
N SER A 254 7.68 5.89 -18.17
CA SER A 254 6.86 4.69 -18.31
C SER A 254 7.67 3.49 -18.84
N GLU A 255 8.57 3.71 -19.81
CA GLU A 255 9.48 2.67 -20.29
C GLU A 255 10.49 2.21 -19.22
N MET A 256 10.90 3.10 -18.30
CA MET A 256 11.65 2.70 -17.11
C MET A 256 10.79 1.89 -16.12
N LEU A 257 9.48 2.17 -16.04
CA LEU A 257 8.51 1.43 -15.22
C LEU A 257 8.09 0.05 -15.78
N LEU A 258 8.27 -0.21 -17.08
CA LEU A 258 7.92 -1.51 -17.71
C LEU A 258 8.79 -2.70 -17.25
N ILE A 259 9.63 -2.51 -16.22
CA ILE A 259 10.01 -3.58 -15.31
C ILE A 259 8.73 -4.01 -14.61
N ASN A 260 8.02 -4.97 -15.20
CA ASN A 260 6.86 -5.57 -14.58
C ASN A 260 7.39 -6.77 -13.78
N PRO A 261 7.79 -6.61 -12.49
CA PRO A 261 8.27 -7.73 -11.68
C PRO A 261 7.21 -8.83 -11.61
N LYS A 262 5.92 -8.52 -11.86
CA LYS A 262 4.84 -9.50 -11.94
C LYS A 262 4.93 -10.46 -13.14
N LYS A 263 5.59 -10.09 -14.25
CA LYS A 263 5.83 -10.99 -15.39
C LYS A 263 7.09 -11.84 -15.22
N THR A 264 8.06 -11.36 -14.44
CA THR A 264 9.33 -12.07 -14.23
C THR A 264 9.35 -12.93 -12.97
N LEU A 265 8.46 -12.67 -12.00
CA LEU A 265 8.22 -13.51 -10.81
C LEU A 265 7.21 -14.63 -11.07
N SER A 266 7.19 -15.16 -12.29
CA SER A 266 6.45 -16.36 -12.64
C SER A 266 7.17 -17.56 -12.03
N HIS A 267 6.88 -17.90 -10.77
CA HIS A 267 6.37 -19.23 -10.40
C HIS A 267 6.44 -19.61 -8.92
N GLU A 268 7.09 -18.87 -8.02
CA GLU A 268 7.21 -19.39 -6.65
C GLU A 268 6.19 -18.85 -5.64
N HIS A 269 6.03 -17.56 -5.38
CA HIS A 269 4.98 -17.12 -4.43
C HIS A 269 4.48 -15.72 -4.77
N ARG A 270 3.25 -15.60 -5.28
CA ARG A 270 2.67 -14.30 -5.66
C ARG A 270 2.34 -13.50 -4.40
N LYS A 271 3.16 -12.51 -4.07
CA LYS A 271 2.88 -11.57 -2.97
C LYS A 271 1.61 -10.77 -3.27
N SER A 272 0.73 -10.69 -2.29
CA SER A 272 -0.47 -9.85 -2.35
C SER A 272 -0.08 -8.37 -2.44
N GLY A 273 -0.72 -7.60 -3.32
CA GLY A 273 -0.54 -6.17 -3.52
C GLY A 273 -1.38 -5.31 -2.57
N LYS A 274 -1.47 -4.02 -2.90
CA LYS A 274 -2.12 -3.00 -2.05
C LYS A 274 -3.61 -3.22 -1.86
N ILE A 275 -4.30 -3.84 -2.83
CA ILE A 275 -5.73 -4.16 -2.69
C ILE A 275 -5.92 -5.15 -1.54
N ALA A 276 -5.12 -6.23 -1.52
CA ALA A 276 -5.16 -7.19 -0.43
C ALA A 276 -4.74 -6.58 0.91
N GLN A 277 -3.71 -5.72 0.89
CA GLN A 277 -3.22 -5.02 2.07
C GLN A 277 -4.28 -4.12 2.71
N TRP A 278 -5.09 -3.43 1.91
CA TRP A 278 -6.07 -2.47 2.42
C TRP A 278 -7.46 -3.06 2.50
N LEU A 279 -8.02 -3.49 1.38
CA LEU A 279 -9.43 -3.88 1.25
C LEU A 279 -9.72 -5.31 1.68
N LEU A 280 -8.71 -6.19 1.69
CA LEU A 280 -8.86 -7.58 2.13
C LEU A 280 -8.20 -7.83 3.49
N SER A 281 -7.83 -6.79 4.22
CA SER A 281 -7.19 -6.89 5.54
C SER A 281 -8.16 -7.33 6.64
N PRO A 282 -7.65 -7.81 7.79
CA PRO A 282 -8.49 -8.04 8.98
C PRO A 282 -9.25 -6.77 9.41
N THR A 283 -8.60 -5.61 9.29
CA THR A 283 -9.25 -4.31 9.55
C THR A 283 -10.42 -4.09 8.60
N ALA A 284 -10.27 -4.36 7.31
CA ALA A 284 -11.35 -4.19 6.33
C ALA A 284 -12.55 -5.09 6.59
N PHE A 285 -12.33 -6.34 7.03
CA PHE A 285 -13.40 -7.24 7.43
C PHE A 285 -14.31 -6.60 8.51
N SER A 286 -13.74 -5.89 9.48
CA SER A 286 -14.51 -5.24 10.56
C SER A 286 -15.08 -3.87 10.18
N VAL A 287 -14.39 -3.11 9.33
CA VAL A 287 -14.72 -1.71 9.00
C VAL A 287 -15.70 -1.60 7.84
N LEU A 288 -15.54 -2.40 6.78
CA LEU A 288 -16.35 -2.27 5.56
C LEU A 288 -17.86 -2.42 5.81
N PRO A 289 -18.36 -3.35 6.64
CA PRO A 289 -19.79 -3.45 6.93
C PRO A 289 -20.35 -2.19 7.60
N LYS A 290 -19.63 -1.67 8.62
CA LYS A 290 -20.00 -0.42 9.31
C LYS A 290 -19.98 0.77 8.35
N TRP A 291 -19.01 0.80 7.43
CA TRP A 291 -18.90 1.83 6.42
C TRP A 291 -20.07 1.80 5.43
N LEU A 292 -20.48 0.61 4.97
CA LEU A 292 -21.64 0.43 4.09
C LEU A 292 -22.93 0.97 4.74
N GLU A 293 -23.17 0.67 6.02
CA GLU A 293 -24.30 1.22 6.78
C GLU A 293 -24.25 2.75 6.89
N SER A 294 -23.05 3.33 6.90
CA SER A 294 -22.86 4.77 6.98
C SER A 294 -23.15 5.50 5.66
N LEU A 295 -23.05 4.82 4.51
CA LEU A 295 -23.33 5.42 3.21
C LEU A 295 -24.77 5.90 3.08
N ASP A 296 -25.73 5.20 3.68
CA ASP A 296 -27.14 5.61 3.68
C ASP A 296 -27.36 6.95 4.39
N LYS A 297 -26.57 7.23 5.43
CA LYS A 297 -26.66 8.43 6.27
C LYS A 297 -25.94 9.64 5.69
N GLN A 298 -25.07 9.43 4.69
CA GLN A 298 -24.27 10.49 4.06
C GLN A 298 -24.95 11.10 2.84
N THR A 299 -26.06 10.54 2.37
CA THR A 299 -26.91 11.18 1.37
C THR A 299 -27.51 12.44 1.99
N PRO A 300 -27.22 13.66 1.49
CA PRO A 300 -27.92 14.85 1.95
C PRO A 300 -29.43 14.63 1.76
N PRO A 301 -30.30 15.05 2.69
CA PRO A 301 -31.71 15.13 2.38
C PRO A 301 -31.84 15.97 1.12
N ASP A 302 -32.50 15.40 0.12
CA ASP A 302 -32.78 16.00 -1.19
C ASP A 302 -32.93 17.51 -1.01
N SER A 303 -31.97 18.27 -1.54
CA SER A 303 -32.08 19.72 -1.60
C SER A 303 -33.36 19.95 -2.38
N THR A 304 -34.43 20.23 -1.65
CA THR A 304 -35.72 20.59 -2.18
C THR A 304 -35.43 21.81 -3.01
N ILE A 305 -35.32 21.61 -4.33
CA ILE A 305 -35.38 22.70 -5.28
C ILE A 305 -36.78 23.23 -5.05
N GLU A 306 -36.91 24.27 -4.20
CA GLU A 306 -38.07 25.13 -4.22
C GLU A 306 -38.17 25.60 -5.66
N GLU A 307 -39.07 24.96 -6.42
CA GLU A 307 -39.55 25.44 -7.69
C GLU A 307 -40.02 26.86 -7.43
N THR A 308 -39.16 27.82 -7.77
CA THR A 308 -39.54 29.22 -7.80
C THR A 308 -40.62 29.30 -8.88
N PRO A 309 -41.86 29.73 -8.54
CA PRO A 309 -42.92 29.76 -9.53
C PRO A 309 -42.51 30.74 -10.63
N SER A 310 -42.34 30.22 -11.84
CA SER A 310 -42.11 30.99 -13.04
C SER A 310 -43.35 31.84 -13.29
N ASN A 311 -43.18 33.15 -13.10
CA ASN A 311 -44.18 34.15 -13.38
C ASN A 311 -44.36 34.25 -14.91
N PRO A 312 -45.57 34.09 -15.47
CA PRO A 312 -45.81 34.23 -16.90
C PRO A 312 -46.18 35.68 -17.20
N SER A 313 -45.20 36.51 -17.51
CA SER A 313 -45.43 37.79 -18.21
C SER A 313 -44.10 38.26 -18.78
N ASP A 314 -43.93 38.09 -20.09
CA ASP A 314 -43.48 39.16 -20.99
C ASP A 314 -43.35 38.59 -22.40
N GLU A 315 -44.52 38.54 -23.03
CA GLU A 315 -44.70 38.57 -24.47
C GLU A 315 -44.45 40.01 -24.94
N SER A 316 -43.41 40.25 -25.75
CA SER A 316 -43.43 41.20 -26.88
C SER A 316 -42.02 41.64 -27.35
N ALA A 317 -41.82 41.47 -28.65
CA ALA A 317 -41.00 42.27 -29.58
C ALA A 317 -39.46 42.12 -29.59
N LEU A 318 -38.97 41.46 -30.65
CA LEU A 318 -38.14 42.02 -31.75
C LEU A 318 -37.47 40.85 -32.49
N ALA A 319 -38.01 40.43 -33.63
CA ALA A 319 -37.65 40.92 -34.97
C ALA A 319 -36.25 40.45 -35.44
N GLU A 320 -36.31 39.55 -36.44
CA GLU A 320 -35.44 39.46 -37.61
C GLU A 320 -33.92 39.44 -37.41
N ASN A 321 -33.33 38.26 -37.67
CA ASN A 321 -32.24 38.17 -38.64
C ASN A 321 -32.10 36.73 -39.13
N GLY A 322 -32.31 36.56 -40.44
CA GLY A 322 -32.15 35.28 -41.12
C GLY A 322 -30.69 34.88 -41.24
N PHE A 323 -30.44 33.58 -41.15
CA PHE A 323 -29.28 32.99 -41.79
C PHE A 323 -29.66 31.65 -42.38
N ALA A 324 -29.54 31.60 -43.70
CA ALA A 324 -29.91 30.49 -44.55
C ALA A 324 -28.93 29.31 -44.39
N CYS A 325 -29.49 28.11 -44.38
CA CYS A 325 -28.77 26.88 -44.67
C CYS A 325 -28.24 26.88 -46.11
N PRO A 326 -27.10 26.21 -46.37
CA PRO A 326 -26.93 25.48 -47.60
C PRO A 326 -27.02 23.97 -47.35
N GLN A 327 -27.97 23.35 -48.02
CA GLN A 327 -27.93 21.93 -48.37
C GLN A 327 -26.87 21.70 -49.44
N GLY A 328 -26.26 20.51 -49.43
CA GLY A 328 -25.43 20.05 -50.55
C GLY A 328 -24.81 18.68 -50.32
N THR A 329 -25.50 17.64 -50.81
CA THR A 329 -24.97 16.48 -51.57
C THR A 329 -23.66 15.84 -51.06
N GLY A 330 -23.63 14.63 -50.50
CA GLY A 330 -23.99 13.36 -51.17
C GLY A 330 -22.86 12.92 -52.12
N VAL A 331 -22.19 11.77 -51.87
CA VAL A 331 -21.68 10.77 -52.85
C VAL A 331 -20.86 9.64 -52.17
N ALA A 332 -21.26 8.41 -52.51
CA ALA A 332 -20.55 7.13 -52.69
C ALA A 332 -19.73 6.42 -51.59
N ALA A 333 -20.32 5.30 -51.18
CA ALA A 333 -19.78 3.95 -51.05
C ALA A 333 -18.39 3.65 -51.67
N ALA A 334 -17.56 2.95 -50.90
CA ALA A 334 -16.59 1.98 -51.40
C ALA A 334 -16.36 0.88 -50.36
N GLU A 335 -16.97 -0.28 -50.62
CA GLU A 335 -16.62 -1.56 -49.99
C GLU A 335 -15.18 -1.94 -50.36
N LYS A 336 -14.37 -2.35 -49.38
CA LYS A 336 -13.20 -3.19 -49.61
C LYS A 336 -13.22 -4.36 -48.64
N GLY A 337 -13.40 -5.54 -49.22
CA GLY A 337 -13.31 -6.82 -48.53
C GLY A 337 -11.90 -7.09 -48.02
N PHE A 338 -11.85 -7.72 -46.85
CA PHE A 338 -10.64 -8.28 -46.25
C PHE A 338 -10.82 -9.80 -46.19
N GLN A 339 -10.01 -10.53 -46.94
CA GLN A 339 -9.83 -11.98 -46.81
C GLN A 339 -8.65 -12.27 -45.87
N PRO A 340 -8.71 -13.32 -45.03
CA PRO A 340 -7.56 -13.77 -44.27
C PRO A 340 -6.74 -14.79 -45.07
N SER A 341 -5.43 -14.59 -45.13
CA SER A 341 -4.47 -15.62 -45.55
C SER A 341 -4.04 -16.46 -44.35
N ALA A 342 -4.20 -17.77 -44.49
CA ALA A 342 -3.59 -18.79 -43.65
C ALA A 342 -2.13 -19.03 -44.08
N SER A 343 -1.24 -19.19 -43.11
CA SER A 343 -0.01 -19.99 -43.17
C SER A 343 0.41 -20.33 -41.76
#